data_AF-A0A1E3QI88-F1
#
_entry.id   AF-A0A1E3QI88-F1
#
_cell.length_a   1.000
_cell.length_b   1.000
_cell.length_c   1.000
_cell.angle_alpha   90.00
_cell.angle_beta   90.00
_cell.angle_gamma   90.00
#
_symmetry.space_group_name_H-M   'P 1'
#
loop_
_entity.id
_entity.type
_entity.pdbx_description
1 polymer ?
#
loop_
_entity_poly.entity_id
_entity_poly.type
_entity_poly.pdbx_seq_one_letter_code
_entity_poly.pdbx_strand_id
1 'polypeptide(L)'
;MAVKKKTNSLRGKAATRAVSSAAKAQNAEATGITELKDLNPFLHQLKQTKRDKMLTKATEFIGKLKSGNTSGQISKSSLRRQKRKVKEQLKPKMEDLLTSLPLNLLETAETTRIVAAPTAQFVNKLVKNKPSIMKKKGSLKIIQEETIKFHSVLSDKSFRANPMDAMRQSLLAQQQQK
;
A
#
# COMPACT_ATOMS: atom_id res chain seq x y z
N MET A 1 -3.72 14.70 0.29
CA MET A 1 -4.08 14.68 -1.15
C MET A 1 -4.98 13.49 -1.46
N ALA A 2 -6.22 13.72 -1.92
CA ALA A 2 -7.18 12.66 -2.19
C ALA A 2 -6.97 12.07 -3.60
N VAL A 3 -6.56 10.80 -3.68
CA VAL A 3 -6.41 10.09 -4.96
C VAL A 3 -7.80 9.72 -5.48
N LYS A 4 -8.26 10.47 -6.47
CA LYS A 4 -9.55 10.26 -7.16
C LYS A 4 -9.48 8.91 -7.90
N LYS A 5 -10.26 7.92 -7.47
CA LYS A 5 -10.32 6.62 -8.12
C LYS A 5 -10.94 6.81 -9.52
N LYS A 6 -10.15 6.59 -10.57
CA LYS A 6 -10.67 6.57 -11.95
C LYS A 6 -11.69 5.44 -12.06
N THR A 7 -12.97 5.77 -12.18
CA THR A 7 -14.02 4.79 -12.45
C THR A 7 -13.92 4.39 -13.92
N ASN A 8 -13.86 3.08 -14.16
CA ASN A 8 -13.77 2.51 -15.50
C ASN A 8 -15.15 2.51 -16.17
N SER A 9 -15.72 3.70 -16.40
CA SER A 9 -17.02 3.83 -17.07
C SER A 9 -16.84 3.78 -18.58
N LEU A 10 -17.83 3.23 -19.29
CA LEU A 10 -17.87 3.21 -20.75
C LEU A 10 -17.73 4.63 -21.34
N ARG A 11 -18.30 5.64 -20.66
CA ARG A 11 -18.18 7.05 -21.04
C ARG A 11 -16.74 7.56 -20.94
N GLY A 12 -15.99 7.14 -19.91
CA GLY A 12 -14.55 7.46 -19.80
C GLY A 12 -13.69 6.80 -20.88
N LYS A 13 -14.02 5.57 -21.29
CA LYS A 13 -13.32 4.86 -22.38
C LYS A 13 -13.59 5.47 -23.77
N ALA A 14 -14.80 5.96 -24.00
CA ALA A 14 -15.15 6.62 -25.26
C ALA A 14 -14.40 7.95 -25.43
N ALA A 15 -14.29 8.74 -24.36
CA ALA A 15 -13.56 10.01 -24.38
C ALA A 15 -12.06 9.83 -24.66
N THR A 16 -11.41 8.82 -24.07
CA THR A 16 -9.98 8.56 -24.34
C THR A 16 -9.73 8.05 -25.76
N ARG A 17 -10.67 7.29 -26.35
CA ARG A 17 -10.59 6.88 -27.75
C ARG A 17 -10.68 8.06 -28.70
N ALA A 18 -11.62 8.99 -28.49
CA ALA A 18 -11.79 10.18 -29.33
C ALA A 18 -10.55 11.10 -29.32
N VAL A 19 -9.91 11.27 -28.16
CA VAL A 19 -8.67 12.06 -28.06
C VAL A 19 -7.51 11.36 -28.79
N SER A 20 -7.42 10.03 -28.70
CA SER A 20 -6.37 9.26 -29.40
C SER A 20 -6.52 9.24 -30.92
N SER A 21 -7.75 9.30 -31.45
CA SER A 21 -7.99 9.40 -32.89
C SER A 21 -7.66 10.79 -33.44
N ALA A 22 -7.97 11.85 -32.68
CA ALA A 22 -7.63 13.22 -33.07
C ALA A 22 -6.11 13.46 -33.12
N ALA A 23 -5.36 12.94 -32.14
CA ALA A 23 -3.89 13.05 -32.11
C ALA A 23 -3.19 12.26 -33.24
N LYS A 24 -3.85 11.24 -33.81
CA LYS A 24 -3.33 10.47 -34.94
C LYS A 24 -3.54 11.16 -36.28
N ALA A 25 -4.61 11.96 -36.42
CA ALA A 25 -4.85 12.76 -37.61
C ALA A 25 -3.86 13.93 -37.72
N GLN A 26 -3.51 14.57 -36.60
CA GLN A 26 -2.60 15.72 -36.59
C GLN A 26 -1.11 15.38 -36.83
N ASN A 27 -0.70 14.11 -36.67
CA ASN A 27 0.68 13.69 -36.94
C ASN A 27 0.90 13.20 -38.39
N ALA A 28 -0.14 13.15 -39.21
CA ALA A 28 -0.02 12.73 -40.61
C ALA A 28 0.46 13.85 -41.55
N GLU A 29 0.34 15.12 -41.15
CA GLU A 29 0.73 16.27 -41.96
C GLU A 29 2.20 16.72 -41.78
N ALA A 30 2.93 16.15 -40.81
CA ALA A 30 4.28 16.61 -40.45
C ALA A 30 5.44 15.84 -41.08
N THR A 31 5.20 14.79 -41.88
CA THR A 31 6.27 14.04 -42.57
C THR A 31 6.23 14.29 -44.07
N GLY A 32 6.78 15.43 -44.49
CA GLY A 32 7.10 15.73 -45.88
C GLY A 32 8.26 14.87 -46.39
N ILE A 33 7.99 13.59 -46.65
CA ILE A 33 8.89 12.72 -47.42
C ILE A 33 8.15 12.37 -48.71
N THR A 34 8.66 12.94 -49.79
CA THR A 34 8.37 12.69 -51.20
C THR A 34 7.75 11.33 -51.49
N GLU A 35 6.54 11.39 -52.04
CA GLU A 35 5.80 10.28 -52.64
C GLU A 35 6.59 9.63 -53.79
N LEU A 36 7.37 8.60 -53.51
CA LEU A 36 7.46 7.48 -54.43
C LEU A 36 6.37 6.50 -53.99
N LYS A 37 5.18 6.67 -54.56
CA LYS A 37 4.09 5.70 -54.44
C LYS A 37 4.66 4.35 -54.86
N ASP A 38 4.75 3.43 -53.89
CA ASP A 38 5.17 2.06 -54.09
C ASP A 38 4.46 1.46 -55.31
N LEU A 39 5.22 0.98 -56.29
CA LEU A 39 4.74 0.35 -57.54
C LEU A 39 3.92 -0.92 -57.32
N ASN A 40 3.64 -1.31 -56.07
CA ASN A 40 2.78 -2.42 -55.74
C ASN A 40 2.04 -2.20 -54.40
N PRO A 41 0.73 -1.86 -54.43
CA PRO A 41 -0.06 -1.60 -53.22
C PRO A 41 -0.27 -2.85 -52.35
N PHE A 42 0.08 -4.05 -52.85
CA PHE A 42 -0.01 -5.30 -52.10
C PHE A 42 1.30 -5.68 -51.40
N LEU A 43 2.41 -5.01 -51.69
CA LEU A 43 3.69 -5.30 -51.07
C LEU A 43 3.85 -4.50 -49.77
N HIS A 44 3.58 -5.14 -48.64
CA HIS A 44 3.67 -4.49 -47.33
C HIS A 44 5.14 -4.30 -46.91
N GLN A 45 5.71 -3.13 -47.21
CA GLN A 45 7.04 -2.79 -46.74
C GLN A 45 7.01 -2.41 -45.24
N LEU A 46 7.94 -2.97 -44.47
CA LEU A 46 8.11 -2.61 -43.06
C LEU A 46 8.69 -1.19 -42.98
N LYS A 47 7.90 -0.24 -42.48
CA LYS A 47 8.31 1.17 -42.28
C LYS A 47 9.53 1.36 -41.36
N GLN A 48 9.87 0.36 -40.56
CA GLN A 48 10.99 0.38 -39.60
C GLN A 48 11.60 -1.00 -39.45
N THR A 49 12.93 -1.06 -39.40
CA THR A 49 13.65 -2.32 -39.19
C THR A 49 13.46 -2.82 -37.76
N LYS A 50 13.72 -4.12 -37.53
CA LYS A 50 13.71 -4.71 -36.18
C LYS A 50 14.74 -4.02 -35.27
N ARG A 51 15.87 -3.59 -35.83
CA ARG A 51 16.93 -2.86 -35.13
C ARG A 51 16.42 -1.51 -34.63
N ASP A 52 15.75 -0.75 -35.49
CA ASP A 52 15.20 0.57 -35.12
C ASP A 52 14.10 0.46 -34.06
N LYS A 53 13.24 -0.56 -34.18
CA LYS A 53 12.23 -0.87 -33.15
C LYS A 53 12.85 -1.24 -31.80
N MET A 54 14.03 -1.86 -31.80
CA MET A 54 14.73 -2.20 -30.57
C MET A 54 15.37 -0.96 -29.95
N LEU A 55 15.99 -0.11 -30.78
CA LEU A 55 16.61 1.14 -30.33
C LEU A 55 15.58 2.10 -29.75
N THR A 56 14.43 2.29 -30.42
CA THR A 56 13.33 3.15 -29.92
C THR A 56 12.79 2.66 -28.57
N LYS A 57 12.59 1.35 -28.39
CA LYS A 57 12.18 0.77 -27.10
C LYS A 57 13.22 1.03 -26.00
N ALA A 58 14.51 0.89 -26.32
CA ALA A 58 15.59 1.15 -25.37
C ALA A 58 15.65 2.63 -24.97
N THR A 59 15.53 3.55 -25.93
CA THR A 59 15.54 4.99 -25.67
C THR A 59 14.31 5.43 -24.86
N GLU A 60 13.12 4.90 -25.15
CA GLU A 60 11.91 5.15 -24.36
C GLU A 60 12.06 4.67 -22.92
N PHE A 61 12.67 3.50 -22.73
CA PHE A 61 12.94 2.95 -21.40
C PHE A 61 13.93 3.82 -20.61
N ILE A 62 15.02 4.24 -21.24
CA ILE A 62 16.01 5.14 -20.62
C ILE A 62 15.37 6.51 -20.32
N GLY A 63 14.54 7.04 -21.22
CA GLY A 63 13.79 8.29 -20.99
C GLY A 63 12.84 8.19 -19.79
N LYS A 64 12.18 7.05 -19.60
CA LYS A 64 11.34 6.77 -18.41
C LYS A 64 12.16 6.65 -17.12
N LEU A 65 13.38 6.12 -17.18
CA LEU A 65 14.30 6.09 -16.04
C LEU A 65 14.82 7.49 -15.67
N LYS A 66 15.24 8.28 -16.66
CA LYS A 66 15.80 9.63 -16.48
C LYS A 66 14.76 10.65 -15.99
N SER A 67 13.50 10.51 -16.40
CA SER A 67 12.42 11.41 -15.99
C SER A 67 11.95 11.25 -14.54
N GLY A 68 12.61 10.41 -13.72
CA GLY A 68 12.37 10.32 -12.28
C GLY A 68 10.98 9.82 -11.87
N ASN A 69 10.11 9.50 -12.82
CA ASN A 69 8.73 9.04 -12.57
C ASN A 69 8.66 7.54 -12.21
N THR A 70 9.76 6.99 -11.72
CA THR A 70 9.93 5.60 -11.27
C THR A 70 9.46 5.39 -9.83
N SER A 71 9.25 6.48 -9.07
CA SER A 71 8.88 6.46 -7.64
C SER A 71 7.48 5.89 -7.35
N GLY A 72 6.66 5.59 -8.38
CA GLY A 72 5.30 5.08 -8.22
C GLY A 72 4.91 3.83 -9.02
N GLN A 73 5.82 3.23 -9.80
CA GLN A 73 5.45 2.21 -10.80
C GLN A 73 6.15 0.84 -10.67
N ILE A 74 6.51 0.42 -9.45
CA ILE A 74 6.74 -1.01 -9.23
C ILE A 74 5.41 -1.73 -9.46
N SER A 75 5.40 -2.64 -10.44
CA SER A 75 4.20 -3.43 -10.73
C SER A 75 3.77 -4.22 -9.48
N LYS A 76 2.46 -4.42 -9.29
CA LYS A 76 1.95 -5.18 -8.15
C LYS A 76 2.62 -6.55 -8.00
N SER A 77 2.93 -7.21 -9.12
CA SER A 77 3.64 -8.49 -9.14
C SER A 77 5.08 -8.36 -8.62
N SER A 78 5.81 -7.34 -9.06
CA SER A 78 7.17 -7.08 -8.60
C SER A 78 7.21 -6.78 -7.09
N LEU A 79 6.29 -5.95 -6.57
CA LEU A 79 6.19 -5.68 -5.14
C LEU A 79 5.86 -6.94 -4.32
N ARG A 80 4.98 -7.80 -4.83
CA ARG A 80 4.65 -9.09 -4.18
C ARG A 80 5.86 -10.01 -4.14
N ARG A 81 6.63 -10.10 -5.22
CA ARG A 81 7.85 -10.91 -5.29
C ARG A 81 8.91 -10.40 -4.32
N GLN A 82 9.15 -9.08 -4.28
CA GLN A 82 10.05 -8.47 -3.30
C GLN A 82 9.65 -8.79 -1.86
N LYS A 83 8.36 -8.60 -1.51
CA LYS A 83 7.86 -8.91 -0.17
C LYS A 83 7.97 -10.39 0.20
N ARG A 84 7.74 -11.30 -0.76
CA ARG A 84 7.93 -12.75 -0.55
C ARG A 84 9.40 -13.07 -0.29
N LYS A 85 10.32 -12.53 -1.10
CA LYS A 85 11.77 -12.71 -0.93
C LYS A 85 12.26 -12.19 0.42
N VAL A 86 11.84 -10.98 0.82
CA VAL A 86 12.17 -10.42 2.15
C VAL A 86 11.60 -11.29 3.26
N LYS A 87 10.35 -11.76 3.13
CA LYS A 87 9.75 -12.68 4.11
C LYS A 87 10.51 -13.99 4.21
N GLU A 88 10.99 -14.55 3.09
CA GLU A 88 11.80 -15.77 3.07
C GLU A 88 13.19 -15.60 3.68
N GLN A 89 13.79 -14.40 3.54
CA GLN A 89 15.05 -14.06 4.19
C GLN A 89 14.90 -13.91 5.71
N LEU A 90 13.75 -13.44 6.19
CA LEU A 90 13.44 -13.27 7.62
C LEU A 90 12.87 -14.53 8.29
N LYS A 91 12.63 -15.61 7.52
CA LYS A 91 12.29 -16.90 8.15
C LYS A 91 13.53 -17.41 8.88
N PRO A 92 13.39 -18.08 10.03
CA PRO A 92 14.52 -18.73 10.68
C PRO A 92 15.11 -19.75 9.71
N LYS A 93 16.42 -19.68 9.50
CA LYS A 93 17.14 -20.62 8.66
C LYS A 93 18.33 -21.18 9.43
N MET A 94 18.70 -22.43 9.13
CA MET A 94 19.78 -23.12 9.86
C MET A 94 21.13 -22.45 9.66
N GLU A 95 21.36 -21.84 8.49
CA GLU A 95 22.57 -21.06 8.21
C GLU A 95 22.75 -19.85 9.14
N ASP A 96 21.66 -19.29 9.66
CA ASP A 96 21.68 -18.12 10.55
C ASP A 96 22.03 -18.49 12.00
N LEU A 97 22.00 -19.78 12.35
CA LEU A 97 22.39 -20.25 13.69
C LEU A 97 23.88 -20.02 13.93
N LEU A 98 24.72 -20.23 12.92
CA LEU A 98 26.17 -20.04 13.02
C LEU A 98 26.57 -18.56 13.13
N THR A 99 25.75 -17.65 12.59
CA THR A 99 25.98 -16.20 12.61
C THR A 99 25.36 -15.51 13.81
N SER A 100 24.27 -16.05 14.36
CA SER A 100 23.56 -15.51 15.52
C SER A 100 24.05 -16.06 16.86
N LEU A 101 24.79 -17.19 16.86
CA LEU A 101 25.49 -17.66 18.06
C LEU A 101 26.57 -16.64 18.45
N PRO A 102 26.47 -16.00 19.63
CA PRO A 102 27.54 -15.14 20.11
C PRO A 102 28.79 -16.00 20.32
N LEU A 103 29.89 -15.62 19.66
CA LEU A 103 31.19 -16.32 19.74
C LEU A 103 31.69 -16.50 21.18
N ASN A 104 31.19 -15.69 22.12
CA ASN A 104 31.68 -15.58 23.49
C ASN A 104 31.00 -16.54 24.49
N LEU A 105 30.06 -17.41 24.06
CA LEU A 105 29.38 -18.34 24.99
C LEU A 105 30.10 -19.68 25.17
N LEU A 106 31.19 -19.94 24.43
CA LEU A 106 31.92 -21.20 24.48
C LEU A 106 32.96 -21.30 25.62
N GLU A 107 33.24 -20.20 26.35
CA GLU A 107 34.18 -20.20 27.49
C GLU A 107 33.51 -20.32 28.87
N THR A 108 32.18 -20.23 28.96
CA THR A 108 31.46 -20.35 30.24
C THR A 108 30.43 -21.46 30.17
N ALA A 109 30.90 -22.71 30.13
CA ALA A 109 30.09 -23.89 30.32
C ALA A 109 29.74 -24.05 31.82
N GLU A 110 29.00 -23.10 32.37
CA GLU A 110 28.29 -23.28 33.63
C GLU A 110 26.80 -23.07 33.41
N THR A 111 26.02 -24.00 33.97
CA THR A 111 24.59 -24.21 33.76
C THR A 111 23.74 -22.97 34.04
N THR A 112 23.53 -22.10 33.06
CA THR A 112 22.49 -21.08 33.15
C THR A 112 21.14 -21.73 32.85
N ARG A 113 20.38 -22.04 33.91
CA ARG A 113 18.95 -22.32 33.79
C ARG A 113 18.31 -21.14 33.06
N ILE A 114 17.64 -21.42 31.94
CA ILE A 114 16.80 -20.45 31.25
C ILE A 114 15.61 -20.16 32.17
N VAL A 115 15.76 -19.17 33.05
CA VAL A 115 14.61 -18.56 33.71
C VAL A 115 13.92 -17.76 32.62
N ALA A 116 12.81 -18.31 32.10
CA ALA A 116 11.91 -17.56 31.24
C ALA A 116 11.48 -16.31 32.03
N ALA A 117 12.08 -15.17 31.70
CA ALA A 117 11.62 -13.89 32.19
C ALA A 117 10.12 -13.81 31.86
N PRO A 118 9.23 -13.53 32.83
CA PRO A 118 7.86 -13.21 32.48
C PRO A 118 7.96 -12.00 31.56
N THR A 119 7.55 -12.17 30.30
CA THR A 119 7.38 -11.07 29.36
C THR A 119 6.20 -10.25 29.86
N ALA A 120 6.45 -9.48 30.92
CA ALA A 120 5.50 -8.63 31.57
C ALA A 120 5.15 -7.53 30.56
N GLN A 121 4.00 -7.69 29.90
CA GLN A 121 2.94 -6.69 29.84
C GLN A 121 3.23 -5.33 29.16
N PHE A 122 4.41 -5.06 28.61
CA PHE A 122 4.71 -3.74 28.01
C PHE A 122 4.13 -3.50 26.61
N VAL A 123 3.55 -4.52 25.97
CA VAL A 123 2.83 -4.33 24.72
C VAL A 123 1.36 -4.57 24.98
N ASN A 124 0.63 -3.48 25.28
CA ASN A 124 -0.82 -3.44 25.17
C ASN A 124 -1.20 -4.05 23.82
N LYS A 125 -1.69 -5.30 23.83
CA LYS A 125 -2.04 -6.03 22.62
C LYS A 125 -3.07 -5.17 21.90
N LEU A 126 -2.66 -4.61 20.76
CA LEU A 126 -3.53 -3.74 19.98
C LEU A 126 -4.79 -4.55 19.65
N VAL A 127 -5.92 -4.17 20.25
CA VAL A 127 -7.17 -4.93 20.11
C VAL A 127 -7.54 -4.91 18.63
N LYS A 128 -7.36 -6.06 17.98
CA LYS A 128 -7.64 -6.24 16.55
C LYS A 128 -9.14 -6.01 16.34
N ASN A 129 -9.50 -5.34 15.25
CA ASN A 129 -10.89 -5.03 14.85
C ASN A 129 -11.66 -3.93 15.60
N LYS A 130 -11.01 -3.02 16.34
CA LYS A 130 -11.71 -1.80 16.76
C LYS A 130 -11.94 -0.83 15.59
N PRO A 131 -13.08 -0.13 15.53
CA PRO A 131 -13.30 0.91 14.52
C PRO A 131 -12.24 2.02 14.68
N SER A 132 -11.81 2.60 13.55
CA SER A 132 -10.75 3.62 13.51
C SER A 132 -11.33 4.96 13.09
N ILE A 133 -11.02 6.01 13.86
CA ILE A 133 -11.36 7.41 13.58
C ILE A 133 -10.85 7.88 12.21
N MET A 134 -9.75 7.30 11.71
CA MET A 134 -9.16 7.70 10.44
C MET A 134 -9.99 7.28 9.22
N LYS A 135 -10.87 6.29 9.38
CA LYS A 135 -11.74 5.78 8.29
C LYS A 135 -13.14 6.34 8.49
N LYS A 136 -13.74 6.92 7.44
CA LYS A 136 -15.12 7.45 7.48
C LYS A 136 -16.17 6.46 8.03
N LYS A 137 -16.07 5.18 7.64
CA LYS A 137 -16.97 4.14 8.16
C LYS A 137 -16.69 3.80 9.63
N GLY A 138 -15.43 3.91 10.06
CA GLY A 138 -15.02 3.68 11.44
C GLY A 138 -15.48 4.82 12.35
N SER A 139 -15.29 6.07 11.93
CA SER A 139 -15.77 7.24 12.67
C SER A 139 -17.29 7.23 12.85
N LEU A 140 -18.04 6.86 11.80
CA LEU A 140 -19.50 6.73 11.89
C LEU A 140 -19.91 5.66 12.91
N LYS A 141 -19.24 4.50 12.92
CA LYS A 141 -19.52 3.44 13.91
C LYS A 141 -19.19 3.89 15.34
N ILE A 142 -18.08 4.60 15.53
CA ILE A 142 -17.72 5.15 16.84
C ILE A 142 -18.81 6.11 17.32
N ILE A 143 -19.29 7.00 16.48
CA ILE A 143 -20.39 7.92 16.81
C ILE A 143 -21.65 7.15 17.20
N GLN A 144 -22.01 6.09 16.48
CA GLN A 144 -23.17 5.26 16.84
C GLN A 144 -23.01 4.55 18.19
N GLU A 145 -21.82 4.03 18.48
CA GLU A 145 -21.54 3.43 19.78
C GLU A 145 -21.56 4.47 20.91
N GLU A 146 -21.05 5.67 20.65
CA GLU A 146 -21.07 6.80 21.59
C GLU A 146 -22.49 7.30 21.86
N THR A 147 -23.34 7.43 20.83
CA THR A 147 -24.74 7.83 21.05
C THR A 147 -25.46 6.81 21.92
N ILE A 148 -25.30 5.51 21.67
CA ILE A 148 -25.93 4.46 22.50
C ILE A 148 -25.45 4.54 23.96
N LYS A 149 -24.13 4.66 24.17
CA LYS A 149 -23.55 4.81 25.52
C LYS A 149 -24.03 6.08 26.22
N PHE A 150 -24.18 7.17 25.49
CA PHE A 150 -24.68 8.42 26.04
C PHE A 150 -26.12 8.26 26.54
N HIS A 151 -26.99 7.62 25.76
CA HIS A 151 -28.35 7.35 26.18
C HIS A 151 -28.40 6.44 27.42
N SER A 152 -27.51 5.43 27.52
CA SER A 152 -27.47 4.59 28.72
C SER A 152 -27.04 5.38 29.96
N VAL A 153 -26.01 6.22 29.85
CA VAL A 153 -25.56 7.08 30.96
C VAL A 153 -26.66 8.05 31.41
N LEU A 154 -27.42 8.62 30.48
CA LEU A 154 -28.56 9.48 30.82
C LEU A 154 -29.72 8.73 31.49
N SER A 155 -29.81 7.41 31.33
CA SER A 155 -30.81 6.58 32.00
C SER A 155 -30.39 6.15 33.40
N ASP A 156 -29.09 6.23 33.73
CA ASP A 156 -28.57 5.79 35.01
C ASP A 156 -28.97 6.72 36.17
N LYS A 157 -29.57 6.14 37.21
CA LYS A 157 -30.05 6.88 38.39
C LYS A 157 -28.92 7.56 39.16
N SER A 158 -27.76 6.90 39.26
CA SER A 158 -26.56 7.45 39.91
C SER A 158 -26.03 8.68 39.18
N PHE A 159 -26.03 8.65 37.86
CA PHE A 159 -25.62 9.78 37.02
C PHE A 159 -26.62 10.94 37.12
N ARG A 160 -27.94 10.66 37.17
CA ARG A 160 -28.97 11.67 37.39
C ARG A 160 -28.89 12.33 38.76
N ALA A 161 -28.54 11.57 39.80
CA ALA A 161 -28.41 12.09 41.15
C ALA A 161 -27.16 12.98 41.28
N ASN A 162 -25.99 12.50 40.86
CA ASN A 162 -24.72 13.22 40.96
C ASN A 162 -23.82 12.94 39.74
N PRO A 163 -23.89 13.77 38.68
CA PRO A 163 -23.22 13.47 37.40
C PRO A 163 -21.69 13.50 37.52
N MET A 164 -21.15 14.44 38.31
CA MET A 164 -19.70 14.59 38.48
C MET A 164 -19.08 13.46 39.30
N ASP A 165 -19.83 12.90 40.25
CA ASP A 165 -19.36 11.81 41.09
C ASP A 165 -19.38 10.48 40.33
N ALA A 166 -20.49 10.21 39.61
CA ALA A 166 -20.59 9.08 38.69
C ALA A 166 -19.51 9.12 37.60
N MET A 167 -19.20 10.31 37.06
CA MET A 167 -18.12 10.49 36.10
C MET A 167 -16.75 10.17 36.71
N ARG A 168 -16.44 10.68 37.91
CA ARG A 168 -15.19 10.36 38.63
C ARG A 168 -15.04 8.85 38.85
N GLN A 169 -16.10 8.17 39.26
CA GLN A 169 -16.09 6.71 39.45
C GLN A 169 -15.84 5.96 38.14
N SER A 170 -16.48 6.36 37.04
CA SER A 170 -16.26 5.74 35.72
C SER A 170 -14.82 5.92 35.21
N LEU A 171 -14.21 7.08 35.44
CA LEU A 171 -12.83 7.36 35.06
C LEU A 171 -11.84 6.52 35.86
N LEU A 172 -12.06 6.38 37.18
CA LEU A 172 -11.28 5.50 38.05
C LEU A 172 -11.37 4.04 37.59
N ALA A 173 -12.59 3.56 37.28
CA ALA A 173 -12.80 2.21 36.78
C ALA A 173 -12.10 1.98 35.43
N GLN A 174 -12.08 2.96 34.54
CA GLN A 174 -11.39 2.87 33.25
C GLN A 174 -9.86 2.89 33.40
N GLN A 175 -9.34 3.59 34.41
CA GLN A 175 -7.91 3.62 34.71
C GLN A 175 -7.41 2.27 35.24
N GLN A 176 -8.22 1.55 36.01
CA GLN A 176 -7.90 0.21 36.52
C GLN A 176 -7.96 -0.90 35.45
N GLN A 177 -8.62 -0.66 34.32
CA GLN A 177 -8.72 -1.61 33.19
C GLN A 177 -7.59 -1.46 32.16
N LYS A 178 -6.70 -0.49 32.35
CA LYS A 178 -5.50 -0.28 31.52
C LYS A 178 -4.29 -0.92 32.18
#